data_AF-V4JZS4-F1
#
_entry.id   AF-V4JZS4-F1
#
_cell.length_a   1.000
_cell.length_b   1.000
_cell.length_c   1.000
_cell.angle_alpha   90.00
_cell.angle_beta   90.00
_cell.angle_gamma   90.00
#
_symmetry.space_group_name_H-M   'P 1'
#
loop_
_entity.id
_entity.type
_entity.pdbx_description
1 polymer ?
#
loop_
_entity_poly.entity_id
_entity_poly.type
_entity_poly.pdbx_seq_one_letter_code
_entity_poly.pdbx_strand_id
1 'polypeptide(L)'
;MDNPSPLLSYKIDHRLEQHPDAKDLMINVEIEIIRAGQECDIKRSSFSFSAHEFVKEGYNSLNKEKLYYFLIESGIEDCDTQFMINDMILSVCLIDNGLGGVLTVLLNIRLPSIDPISM
;
A
#
# COMPACT_ATOMS: atom_id res chain seq x y z
N MET A 1 -15.07 -4.26 -22.84
CA MET A 1 -14.14 -3.50 -21.99
C MET A 1 -14.75 -3.56 -20.62
N ASP A 2 -14.24 -4.44 -19.78
CA ASP A 2 -14.68 -4.53 -18.39
C ASP A 2 -14.18 -3.26 -17.71
N ASN A 3 -15.12 -2.40 -17.32
CA ASN A 3 -14.80 -1.24 -16.53
C ASN A 3 -14.44 -1.79 -15.14
N PRO A 4 -13.19 -1.69 -14.66
CA PRO A 4 -12.88 -2.09 -13.29
C PRO A 4 -13.86 -1.35 -12.38
N SER A 5 -14.59 -2.11 -11.58
CA SER A 5 -15.57 -1.50 -10.69
C SER A 5 -14.82 -0.65 -9.66
N PRO A 6 -15.31 0.56 -9.34
CA PRO A 6 -14.55 1.54 -8.58
C PRO A 6 -14.19 1.01 -7.20
N LEU A 7 -13.03 1.41 -6.71
CA LEU A 7 -12.56 1.15 -5.36
C LEU A 7 -13.65 1.49 -4.32
N LEU A 8 -13.98 0.55 -3.42
CA LEU A 8 -14.98 0.83 -2.38
C LEU A 8 -14.39 1.71 -1.27
N SER A 9 -13.23 1.32 -0.75
CA SER A 9 -12.54 2.02 0.31
C SER A 9 -11.14 1.46 0.50
N TYR A 10 -10.24 2.26 1.07
CA TYR A 10 -9.00 1.77 1.65
C TYR A 10 -8.72 2.45 2.99
N LYS A 11 -7.87 1.83 3.81
CA LYS A 11 -7.41 2.35 5.09
C LYS A 11 -5.89 2.17 5.18
N ILE A 12 -5.22 3.21 5.65
CA ILE A 12 -3.79 3.18 5.99
C ILE A 12 -3.67 3.26 7.50
N ASP A 13 -3.09 2.23 8.11
CA ASP A 13 -2.63 2.24 9.50
C ASP A 13 -1.09 2.18 9.53
N HIS A 14 -0.50 2.34 10.70
CA HIS A 14 0.94 2.23 10.88
C HIS A 14 1.31 1.57 12.20
N ARG A 15 2.47 0.91 12.22
CA ARG A 15 3.13 0.37 13.40
C ARG A 15 4.59 0.79 13.37
N LEU A 16 5.04 1.45 14.43
CA LEU A 16 6.44 1.83 14.58
C LEU A 16 7.11 0.92 15.61
N GLU A 17 8.18 0.25 15.19
CA GLU A 17 9.06 -0.54 16.02
C GLU A 17 10.39 0.21 16.15
N GLN A 18 10.53 0.96 17.25
CA GLN A 18 11.74 1.74 17.50
C GLN A 18 12.89 0.83 17.93
N HIS A 19 14.05 1.03 17.31
CA HIS A 19 15.28 0.35 17.67
C HIS A 19 16.33 1.40 18.04
N PRO A 20 16.69 1.53 19.33
CA PRO A 20 17.62 2.58 19.79
C PRO A 20 18.98 2.56 19.09
N ASP A 21 19.40 1.39 18.60
CA ASP A 21 20.69 1.18 17.93
C ASP A 21 20.59 1.28 16.39
N ALA A 22 19.38 1.41 15.83
CA ALA A 22 19.20 1.55 14.40
C ALA A 22 19.57 2.96 13.95
N LYS A 23 20.44 3.05 12.95
CA LYS A 23 20.90 4.33 12.39
C LYS A 23 19.89 4.96 11.43
N ASP A 24 19.08 4.13 10.79
CA ASP A 24 18.16 4.53 9.72
C ASP A 24 16.76 3.95 9.97
N LEU A 25 15.76 4.57 9.35
CA LEU A 25 14.38 4.09 9.32
C LEU A 25 14.16 3.21 8.08
N MET A 26 13.72 1.99 8.32
CA MET A 26 13.19 1.10 7.27
C MET A 26 11.68 1.27 7.17
N ILE A 27 11.17 1.33 5.95
CA ILE A 27 9.72 1.37 5.68
C ILE A 27 9.29 0.01 5.17
N ASN A 28 8.36 -0.63 5.87
CA ASN A 28 7.68 -1.81 5.37
C ASN A 28 6.27 -1.41 4.95
N VAL A 29 5.78 -1.92 3.83
CA VAL A 29 4.41 -1.78 3.38
C VAL A 29 3.81 -3.17 3.36
N GLU A 30 2.82 -3.43 4.22
CA GLU A 30 2.03 -4.66 4.21
C GLU A 30 0.65 -4.34 3.63
N ILE A 31 0.20 -5.18 2.70
CA ILE A 31 -1.02 -4.95 1.94
C ILE A 31 -1.97 -6.12 2.14
N GLU A 32 -3.23 -5.81 2.41
CA GLU A 32 -4.33 -6.77 2.43
C GLU A 32 -5.45 -6.28 1.51
N ILE A 33 -5.83 -7.08 0.53
CA ILE A 33 -6.90 -6.77 -0.42
C ILE A 33 -8.00 -7.80 -0.27
N ILE A 34 -9.20 -7.32 0.05
CA ILE A 34 -10.41 -8.13 0.21
C ILE A 34 -11.41 -7.70 -0.84
N ARG A 35 -11.98 -8.67 -1.55
CA ARG A 35 -13.06 -8.42 -2.49
C ARG A 35 -14.41 -8.78 -1.85
N ALA A 36 -15.38 -7.89 -1.98
CA ALA A 36 -16.73 -8.11 -1.47
C ALA A 36 -17.34 -9.39 -2.06
N GLY A 37 -17.87 -10.26 -1.20
CA GLY A 37 -18.40 -11.57 -1.57
C GLY A 37 -17.34 -12.65 -1.77
N GLN A 38 -16.05 -12.32 -1.62
CA GLN A 38 -14.91 -13.23 -1.68
C GLN A 38 -13.97 -13.04 -0.48
N GLU A 39 -14.53 -12.88 0.72
CA GLU A 39 -13.77 -12.60 1.94
C GLU A 39 -12.79 -13.72 2.33
N CYS A 40 -12.96 -14.92 1.76
CA CYS A 40 -12.05 -16.05 1.93
C CYS A 40 -10.82 -15.99 1.01
N ASP A 41 -10.82 -15.19 -0.05
CA ASP A 41 -9.73 -15.07 -1.04
C ASP A 41 -8.96 -13.76 -0.85
N ILE A 42 -8.30 -13.65 0.29
CA ILE A 42 -7.56 -12.44 0.67
C ILE A 42 -6.20 -12.43 -0.04
N LYS A 43 -5.94 -11.40 -0.85
CA LYS A 43 -4.61 -11.17 -1.43
C LYS A 43 -3.75 -10.39 -0.46
N ARG A 44 -2.53 -10.88 -0.22
CA ARG A 44 -1.54 -10.22 0.64
C ARG A 44 -0.21 -10.04 -0.06
N SER A 45 0.46 -8.94 0.22
CA SER A 45 1.84 -8.70 -0.22
C SER A 45 2.56 -7.82 0.79
N SER A 46 3.90 -7.80 0.69
CA SER A 46 4.74 -6.96 1.52
C SER A 46 5.95 -6.46 0.74
N PHE A 47 6.31 -5.20 0.96
CA PHE A 47 7.44 -4.54 0.32
C PHE A 47 8.27 -3.79 1.36
N SER A 48 9.58 -3.80 1.23
CA SER A 48 10.50 -3.11 2.13
C SER A 48 11.33 -2.09 1.39
N PHE A 49 11.56 -0.95 2.03
CA PHE A 49 12.24 0.20 1.46
C PHE A 49 13.14 0.84 2.51
N SER A 50 14.19 1.51 2.07
CA SER A 50 14.74 2.59 2.88
C SER A 50 13.78 3.79 2.89
N ALA A 51 13.81 4.63 3.92
CA ALA A 51 13.03 5.88 3.92
C ALA A 51 13.36 6.78 2.71
N HIS A 52 14.62 6.81 2.29
CA HIS A 52 15.05 7.55 1.09
C HIS A 52 14.35 7.03 -0.18
N GLU A 53 14.41 5.72 -0.39
CA GLU A 53 13.79 5.05 -1.53
C GLU A 53 12.27 5.27 -1.58
N PHE A 54 11.61 5.14 -0.42
CA PHE A 54 10.16 5.27 -0.35
C PHE A 54 9.66 6.71 -0.56
N VAL A 55 10.34 7.71 0.01
CA VAL A 55 9.86 9.10 -0.01
C VAL A 55 10.40 9.88 -1.21
N LYS A 56 11.69 9.73 -1.56
CA LYS A 56 12.39 10.67 -2.45
C LYS A 56 12.57 10.18 -3.88
N GLU A 57 12.69 8.87 -4.12
CA GLU A 57 13.10 8.35 -5.43
C GLU A 57 11.97 8.28 -6.48
N GLY A 58 10.80 8.87 -6.22
CA GLY A 58 9.65 8.79 -7.13
C GLY A 58 9.34 7.33 -7.48
N TYR A 59 9.00 7.04 -8.75
CA TYR A 59 8.82 5.66 -9.26
C TYR A 59 10.11 5.03 -9.81
N ASN A 60 11.29 5.61 -9.53
CA ASN A 60 12.56 5.05 -10.00
C ASN A 60 13.08 3.90 -9.12
N SER A 61 12.41 3.63 -8.00
CA SER A 61 12.66 2.46 -7.14
C SER A 61 11.98 1.23 -7.72
N LEU A 62 12.74 0.14 -7.90
CA LEU A 62 12.22 -1.16 -8.33
C LEU A 62 11.12 -1.69 -7.40
N ASN A 63 11.25 -1.51 -6.09
CA ASN A 63 10.24 -1.98 -5.14
C ASN A 63 8.96 -1.13 -5.22
N LYS A 64 9.08 0.15 -5.56
CA LYS A 64 7.92 1.03 -5.68
C LYS A 64 7.16 0.77 -6.98
N GLU A 65 7.89 0.46 -8.05
CA GLU A 65 7.31 -0.04 -9.30
C GLU A 65 6.59 -1.39 -9.08
N LYS A 66 7.18 -2.32 -8.32
CA LYS A 66 6.50 -3.58 -7.97
C LYS A 66 5.26 -3.37 -7.11
N LEU A 67 5.32 -2.47 -6.13
CA LEU A 67 4.16 -2.06 -5.34
C LEU A 67 3.04 -1.50 -6.23
N TYR A 68 3.40 -0.62 -7.16
CA TYR A 68 2.48 -0.04 -8.13
C TYR A 68 1.78 -1.12 -8.96
N TYR A 69 2.55 -1.98 -9.63
CA TYR A 69 1.97 -3.02 -10.48
C TYR A 69 1.15 -4.03 -9.69
N PHE A 70 1.55 -4.39 -8.46
CA PHE A 70 0.75 -5.28 -7.61
C PHE A 70 -0.66 -4.72 -7.35
N LEU A 71 -0.78 -3.41 -7.13
CA LEU A 71 -2.06 -2.74 -6.92
C LEU A 71 -2.91 -2.74 -8.22
N ILE A 72 -2.29 -2.41 -9.36
CA ILE A 72 -2.94 -2.45 -10.68
C ILE A 72 -3.43 -3.86 -11.03
N GLU A 73 -2.58 -4.88 -10.88
CA GLU A 73 -2.91 -6.29 -11.15
C GLU A 73 -3.98 -6.85 -10.20
N SER A 74 -4.19 -6.19 -9.05
CA SER A 74 -5.27 -6.51 -8.13
C SER A 74 -6.63 -5.93 -8.57
N GLY A 75 -6.64 -5.14 -9.65
CA GLY A 75 -7.82 -4.54 -10.25
C GLY A 75 -8.13 -3.14 -9.72
N ILE A 76 -7.13 -2.43 -9.19
CA ILE A 76 -7.24 -1.03 -8.76
C ILE A 76 -6.91 -0.13 -9.95
N GLU A 77 -7.64 0.98 -10.10
CA GLU A 77 -7.38 1.93 -11.18
C GLU A 77 -6.03 2.64 -11.00
N ASP A 78 -5.49 3.13 -12.13
CA ASP A 78 -4.22 3.85 -12.18
C ASP A 78 -4.21 5.08 -11.26
N CYS A 79 -5.26 5.89 -11.33
CA CYS A 79 -5.40 7.09 -10.49
C CYS A 79 -5.48 6.73 -9.01
N ASP A 80 -6.32 5.77 -8.64
CA ASP A 80 -6.46 5.31 -7.25
C ASP A 80 -5.15 4.76 -6.69
N THR A 81 -4.40 4.00 -7.51
CA THR A 81 -3.09 3.46 -7.15
C THR A 81 -2.09 4.58 -6.84
N GLN A 82 -2.03 5.61 -7.69
CA GLN A 82 -1.17 6.77 -7.45
C GLN A 82 -1.58 7.52 -6.16
N PHE A 83 -2.89 7.70 -5.92
CA PHE A 83 -3.38 8.33 -4.69
C PHE A 83 -3.00 7.53 -3.44
N MET A 84 -3.21 6.21 -3.43
CA MET A 84 -2.84 5.37 -2.29
C MET A 84 -1.35 5.43 -1.97
N ILE A 85 -0.48 5.38 -2.99
CA ILE A 85 0.98 5.47 -2.79
C ILE A 85 1.35 6.84 -2.21
N ASN A 86 0.75 7.91 -2.73
CA ASN A 86 0.99 9.26 -2.20
C ASN A 86 0.51 9.39 -0.74
N ASP A 87 -0.65 8.84 -0.40
CA ASP A 87 -1.17 8.87 0.97
C ASP A 87 -0.29 8.07 1.94
N MET A 88 0.27 6.93 1.50
CA MET A 88 1.28 6.20 2.28
C MET A 88 2.56 7.02 2.48
N ILE A 89 3.06 7.69 1.45
CA ILE A 89 4.24 8.57 1.55
C ILE A 89 3.96 9.72 2.52
N LEU A 90 2.81 10.37 2.43
CA LEU A 90 2.40 11.43 3.35
C LEU A 90 2.33 10.92 4.79
N SER A 91 1.75 9.73 5.01
CA SER A 91 1.71 9.10 6.33
C SER A 91 3.11 8.86 6.89
N VAL A 92 4.05 8.37 6.07
CA VAL A 92 5.44 8.17 6.49
C VAL A 92 6.11 9.49 6.86
N CYS A 93 5.97 10.53 6.02
CA CYS A 93 6.57 11.84 6.27
C CYS A 93 6.06 12.52 7.55
N LEU A 94 4.81 12.26 7.96
CA LEU A 94 4.25 12.79 9.21
C LEU A 94 4.80 12.08 10.47
N ILE A 95 5.29 10.85 10.31
CA ILE A 95 5.79 10.01 11.40
C ILE A 95 7.31 10.10 11.50
N ASP A 96 8.02 10.24 10.37
CA ASP A 96 9.47 10.31 10.29
C ASP A 96 10.02 11.61 10.92
N ASN A 97 10.25 11.55 12.23
CA ASN A 97 10.87 12.61 13.02
C ASN A 97 12.36 12.32 13.31
N GLY A 98 13.07 11.64 12.38
CA GLY A 98 14.46 11.22 12.59
C GLY A 98 14.60 10.00 13.49
N LEU A 99 13.61 9.10 13.43
CA LEU A 99 13.55 7.88 14.23
C LEU A 99 14.37 6.76 13.59
N GLY A 100 15.06 5.97 14.41
CA GLY A 100 15.68 4.71 13.98
C GLY A 100 14.78 3.51 14.26
N GLY A 101 14.65 2.61 13.28
CA GLY A 101 13.86 1.38 13.45
C GLY A 101 13.09 0.98 12.20
N VAL A 102 11.90 0.40 12.40
CA VAL A 102 11.02 -0.05 11.32
C VAL A 102 9.66 0.62 11.46
N LEU A 103 9.24 1.34 10.42
CA LEU A 103 7.88 1.84 10.27
C LEU A 103 7.14 0.95 9.26
N THR A 104 6.19 0.16 9.77
CA THR A 104 5.30 -0.64 8.94
C THR A 104 4.03 0.15 8.63
N VAL A 105 3.76 0.38 7.35
CA VAL A 105 2.53 0.93 6.80
C VAL A 105 1.60 -0.23 6.43
N LEU A 106 0.39 -0.24 6.96
CA LEU A 106 -0.61 -1.28 6.74
C LEU A 106 -1.69 -0.75 5.81
N LEU A 107 -1.69 -1.20 4.54
CA LEU A 107 -2.66 -0.81 3.53
C LEU A 107 -3.75 -1.89 3.40
N ASN A 108 -4.96 -1.56 3.86
CA ASN A 108 -6.12 -2.45 3.77
C ASN A 108 -7.09 -1.93 2.70
N ILE A 109 -7.36 -2.73 1.68
CA ILE A 109 -8.15 -2.33 0.50
C ILE A 109 -9.40 -3.21 0.40
N ARG A 110 -10.53 -2.57 0.10
CA ARG A 110 -11.79 -3.25 -0.24
C ARG A 110 -12.17 -2.97 -1.68
N LEU A 111 -12.31 -4.05 -2.44
CA LEU A 111 -12.77 -4.01 -3.82
C LEU A 111 -14.22 -4.50 -3.94
N PRO A 112 -14.99 -4.01 -4.91
CA PRO A 112 -16.33 -4.52 -5.20
C PRO A 112 -16.28 -5.94 -5.76
N SER A 113 -17.40 -6.67 -5.65
CA SER A 113 -17.55 -7.99 -6.27
C SER A 113 -17.37 -7.90 -7.80
N ILE A 114 -16.86 -8.98 -8.40
CA ILE A 114 -16.79 -9.13 -9.87
C ILE A 114 -18.07 -9.79 -10.41
N ASP A 115 -18.90 -10.38 -9.54
CA ASP A 115 -20.12 -11.05 -9.97
C ASP A 115 -21.14 -10.02 -10.48
N PRO A 116 -21.74 -10.23 -11.67
CA PRO A 116 -22.79 -9.35 -12.16
C PRO A 116 -23.95 -9.35 -11.16
N ILE A 117 -24.43 -8.15 -10.81
CA ILE A 117 -25.65 -7.99 -10.03
C ILE A 117 -26.76 -8.70 -10.82
N SER A 118 -27.22 -9.85 -10.35
CA SER A 118 -28.41 -10.49 -10.90
C SER A 118 -29.59 -9.56 -10.62
N MET A 119 -30.02 -8.82 -11.65
CA MET A 119 -31.33 -8.16 -11.66
C MET A 119 -32.44 -9.19 -11.88
#